data_AF-A0A453RGU5-F1
#
_entry.id   AF-A0A453RGU5-F1
#
_cell.length_a   1.000
_cell.length_b   1.000
_cell.length_c   1.000
_cell.angle_alpha   90.00
_cell.angle_beta   90.00
_cell.angle_gamma   90.00
#
_symmetry.space_group_name_H-M   'P 1'
#
loop_
_entity.id
_entity.type
_entity.pdbx_description
1 polymer ?
#
loop_
_entity_poly.entity_id
_entity_poly.type
_entity_poly.pdbx_seq_one_letter_code
_entity_poly.pdbx_strand_id
1 'polypeptide(L)'
;ALDMICCWIEDPNSDALKLHLPRIYDYLWLAEDGMKAQVYDGCQSWELAFIVQAYCSTDLVNELGPTLRKAHEFIKSSQVLENHPNSETYYRHRSKGSWTLSTADNGWSVSDCTAEALK
;
A
#
# COMPACT_ATOMS: atom_id res chain seq x y z
N ALA A 1 -0.91 -15.21 3.33
CA ALA A 1 -1.72 -16.36 3.81
C ALA A 1 -0.84 -17.49 4.36
N LEU A 2 0.12 -18.01 3.58
CA LEU A 2 1.02 -19.07 4.07
C LEU A 2 1.83 -18.66 5.30
N ASP A 3 2.37 -17.44 5.34
CA ASP A 3 3.14 -16.97 6.51
C ASP A 3 2.34 -17.01 7.82
N MET A 4 1.06 -16.62 7.77
CA MET A 4 0.15 -16.74 8.92
C MET A 4 -0.03 -18.20 9.36
N ILE A 5 -0.14 -19.13 8.40
CA ILE A 5 -0.25 -20.57 8.70
C ILE A 5 1.05 -21.08 9.33
N CYS A 6 2.22 -20.65 8.82
CA CYS A 6 3.51 -21.00 9.40
C CYS A 6 3.61 -20.52 10.87
N CYS A 7 3.24 -19.27 11.15
CA CYS A 7 3.20 -18.76 12.53
C CYS A 7 2.24 -19.55 13.43
N TRP A 8 1.10 -19.98 12.89
CA TRP A 8 0.15 -20.82 13.64
C TRP A 8 0.68 -22.23 13.93
N ILE A 9 1.36 -22.86 12.96
CA ILE A 9 1.98 -24.18 13.15
C ILE A 9 3.10 -24.10 14.18
N GLU A 10 3.89 -23.03 14.17
CA GLU A 10 4.99 -22.80 15.11
C GLU A 10 4.49 -22.58 16.54
N ASP A 11 3.57 -21.62 16.73
CA ASP A 11 2.92 -21.38 18.01
C ASP A 11 1.54 -20.70 17.81
N PRO A 12 0.44 -21.43 18.08
CA PRO A 12 -0.93 -20.91 17.98
C PRO A 12 -1.25 -19.74 18.93
N ASN A 13 -0.41 -19.45 19.93
CA ASN A 13 -0.60 -18.35 20.89
C ASN A 13 0.38 -17.19 20.68
N SER A 14 1.22 -17.26 19.64
CA SER A 14 2.26 -16.26 19.35
C SER A 14 1.68 -14.89 19.06
N ASP A 15 2.44 -13.84 19.41
CA ASP A 15 2.07 -12.47 19.07
C ASP A 15 2.11 -12.22 17.55
N ALA A 16 2.97 -12.93 16.82
CA ALA A 16 3.02 -12.89 15.36
C ALA A 16 1.68 -13.32 14.73
N LEU A 17 1.10 -14.44 15.20
CA LEU A 17 -0.21 -14.87 14.73
C LEU A 17 -1.30 -13.85 15.08
N LYS A 18 -1.30 -13.32 16.32
CA LYS A 18 -2.27 -12.30 16.75
C LYS A 18 -2.22 -11.05 15.87
N LEU A 19 -1.05 -10.67 15.37
CA LEU A 19 -0.86 -9.54 14.45
C LEU A 19 -1.28 -9.88 13.00
N HIS A 20 -1.19 -11.14 12.57
CA HIS A 20 -1.67 -11.57 11.26
C HIS A 20 -3.21 -11.58 11.13
N LEU A 21 -3.91 -12.05 12.17
CA LEU A 21 -5.38 -12.21 12.15
C LEU A 21 -6.15 -10.95 11.73
N PRO A 22 -5.90 -9.75 12.29
CA PRO A 22 -6.61 -8.55 11.86
C PRO A 22 -6.29 -8.15 10.41
N ARG A 23 -5.10 -8.51 9.90
CA ARG A 23 -4.68 -8.20 8.52
C ARG A 23 -5.38 -9.05 7.46
N ILE A 24 -6.14 -10.09 7.83
CA ILE A 24 -7.00 -10.83 6.90
C ILE A 24 -8.00 -9.87 6.24
N TYR A 25 -8.54 -8.92 7.00
CA TYR A 25 -9.56 -7.98 6.52
C TYR A 25 -9.01 -7.00 5.48
N ASP A 26 -7.71 -6.67 5.52
CA ASP A 26 -7.07 -5.79 4.54
C ASP A 26 -7.16 -6.37 3.11
N TYR A 27 -7.31 -7.70 3.00
CA TYR A 27 -7.44 -8.41 1.72
C TYR A 27 -8.89 -8.71 1.34
N LEU A 28 -9.89 -8.47 2.19
CA LEU A 28 -11.29 -8.77 1.89
C LEU A 28 -12.01 -7.54 1.35
N TRP A 29 -12.63 -7.68 0.17
CA TRP A 29 -13.41 -6.64 -0.49
C TRP A 29 -14.82 -7.12 -0.77
N LEU A 30 -15.82 -6.30 -0.47
CA LEU A 30 -17.23 -6.58 -0.78
C LEU A 30 -17.62 -5.89 -2.09
N ALA A 31 -17.85 -6.69 -3.14
CA ALA A 31 -18.33 -6.23 -4.44
C ALA A 31 -19.83 -6.54 -4.62
N GLU A 32 -20.43 -6.13 -5.75
CA GLU A 32 -21.85 -6.37 -6.02
C GLU A 32 -22.25 -7.86 -6.07
N ASP A 33 -21.29 -8.74 -6.36
CA ASP A 33 -21.47 -10.20 -6.43
C ASP A 33 -20.95 -10.93 -5.18
N GLY A 34 -20.66 -10.18 -4.12
CA GLY A 34 -20.27 -10.72 -2.82
C GLY A 34 -18.81 -10.44 -2.45
N MET A 35 -18.34 -11.12 -1.40
CA MET A 35 -17.03 -10.88 -0.82
C MET A 35 -15.93 -11.65 -1.56
N LYS A 36 -14.84 -10.97 -1.87
CA LYS A 36 -13.69 -11.48 -2.61
C LYS A 36 -12.39 -11.20 -1.85
N ALA A 37 -11.40 -12.06 -2.07
CA ALA A 37 -10.03 -11.77 -1.67
C ALA A 37 -9.33 -10.98 -2.78
N GLN A 38 -8.78 -9.83 -2.42
CA GLN A 38 -7.91 -9.03 -3.25
C GLN A 38 -6.55 -9.72 -3.41
N VAL A 39 -5.87 -9.48 -4.53
CA VAL A 39 -4.51 -10.02 -4.79
C VAL A 39 -3.46 -9.30 -3.91
N TYR A 40 -3.75 -8.08 -3.50
CA TYR A 40 -2.93 -7.22 -2.64
C TYR A 40 -3.82 -6.55 -1.59
N ASP A 41 -3.26 -5.79 -0.64
CA ASP A 41 -4.03 -4.99 0.33
C ASP A 41 -4.71 -3.75 -0.30
N GLY A 42 -4.84 -3.74 -1.63
CA GLY A 42 -5.38 -2.68 -2.46
C GLY A 42 -4.36 -2.16 -3.48
N CYS A 43 -4.69 -1.04 -4.11
CA CYS A 43 -3.83 -0.33 -5.07
C CYS A 43 -3.91 1.20 -4.89
N GLN A 44 -4.11 1.61 -3.64
CA GLN A 44 -4.45 2.97 -3.23
C GLN A 44 -3.42 4.01 -3.72
N SER A 45 -2.12 3.77 -3.52
CA SER A 45 -1.07 4.69 -3.98
C SER A 45 -0.99 4.76 -5.50
N TRP A 46 -1.07 3.60 -6.16
CA TRP A 46 -0.97 3.49 -7.61
C TRP A 46 -2.13 4.17 -8.35
N GLU A 47 -3.37 3.84 -7.97
CA GLU A 47 -4.57 4.43 -8.57
C GLU A 47 -4.64 5.93 -8.30
N LEU A 48 -4.34 6.36 -7.07
CA LEU A 48 -4.42 7.77 -6.72
C LEU A 48 -3.40 8.62 -7.49
N ALA A 49 -2.18 8.11 -7.70
CA ALA A 49 -1.18 8.78 -8.51
C ALA A 49 -1.70 9.05 -9.93
N PHE A 50 -2.30 8.04 -10.59
CA PHE A 50 -2.88 8.23 -11.92
C PHE A 50 -4.11 9.13 -11.92
N ILE A 51 -4.98 9.03 -10.92
CA ILE A 51 -6.17 9.90 -10.80
C ILE A 51 -5.74 11.37 -10.68
N VAL A 52 -4.72 11.66 -9.85
CA VAL A 52 -4.17 13.01 -9.70
C VAL A 52 -3.60 13.50 -11.01
N GLN A 53 -2.77 12.70 -11.69
CA GLN A 53 -2.23 13.07 -13.00
C GLN A 53 -3.33 13.33 -14.04
N ALA A 54 -4.39 12.51 -14.06
CA ALA A 54 -5.52 12.70 -14.95
C ALA A 54 -6.23 14.03 -14.66
N TYR A 55 -6.54 14.33 -13.40
CA TYR A 55 -7.17 15.61 -13.03
C TYR A 55 -6.28 16.81 -13.32
N CYS A 56 -4.97 16.72 -13.06
CA CYS A 56 -4.02 17.78 -13.40
C CYS A 56 -3.87 17.99 -14.91
N SER A 57 -4.21 16.98 -15.72
CA SER A 57 -4.24 17.08 -17.18
C SER A 57 -5.55 17.66 -17.71
N THR A 58 -6.49 18.01 -16.83
CA THR A 58 -7.72 18.73 -17.16
C THR A 58 -7.62 20.20 -16.74
N ASP A 59 -8.52 21.04 -17.27
CA ASP A 59 -8.67 22.43 -16.82
C ASP A 59 -9.52 22.58 -15.53
N LEU A 60 -9.78 21.47 -14.81
CA LEU A 60 -10.67 21.43 -13.64
C LEU A 60 -9.95 21.52 -12.29
N VAL A 61 -8.63 21.70 -12.28
CA VAL A 61 -7.81 21.73 -11.04
C VAL A 61 -8.33 22.74 -10.02
N ASN A 62 -8.77 23.92 -10.48
CA ASN A 62 -9.30 24.97 -9.61
C ASN A 62 -10.63 24.58 -8.95
N GLU A 63 -11.42 23.72 -9.59
CA GLU A 63 -12.68 23.20 -9.06
C GLU A 63 -12.44 22.06 -8.06
N LEU A 64 -11.37 21.28 -8.28
CA LEU A 64 -11.01 20.09 -7.50
C LEU A 64 -9.99 20.35 -6.38
N GLY A 65 -9.63 21.62 -6.12
CA GLY A 65 -8.54 22.00 -5.20
C GLY A 65 -8.57 21.30 -3.83
N PRO A 66 -9.70 21.25 -3.10
CA PRO A 66 -9.79 20.52 -1.82
C PRO A 66 -9.57 19.01 -1.96
N THR A 67 -10.03 18.39 -3.04
CA THR A 67 -9.85 16.96 -3.33
C THR A 67 -8.39 16.66 -3.63
N LEU A 68 -7.75 17.46 -4.49
CA LEU A 68 -6.35 17.31 -4.85
C LEU A 68 -5.42 17.53 -3.65
N ARG A 69 -5.76 18.43 -2.73
CA ARG A 69 -5.03 18.59 -1.47
C ARG A 69 -5.04 17.32 -0.62
N LYS A 70 -6.21 16.70 -0.44
CA LYS A 70 -6.32 15.42 0.29
C LYS A 70 -5.57 14.30 -0.41
N ALA A 71 -5.64 14.25 -1.75
CA ALA A 71 -4.90 13.26 -2.53
C ALA A 71 -3.38 13.41 -2.32
N HIS A 72 -2.87 14.64 -2.39
CA HIS A 72 -1.47 14.94 -2.10
C HIS A 72 -1.08 14.58 -0.65
N GLU A 73 -1.92 14.88 0.34
CA GLU A 73 -1.69 14.48 1.74
C GLU A 73 -1.60 12.95 1.89
N PHE A 74 -2.44 12.20 1.19
CA PHE A 74 -2.39 10.74 1.18
C PHE A 74 -1.10 10.23 0.54
N ILE A 75 -0.74 10.73 -0.66
CA ILE A 75 0.49 10.34 -1.36
C ILE A 75 1.70 10.61 -0.46
N LYS A 76 1.78 11.81 0.12
CA LYS A 76 2.86 12.18 1.04
C LYS A 76 2.92 11.25 2.26
N SER A 77 1.78 10.93 2.87
CA SER A 77 1.70 10.05 4.04
C SER A 77 2.01 8.59 3.72
N SER A 78 1.90 8.20 2.45
CA SER A 78 2.15 6.83 1.97
C SER A 78 3.60 6.58 1.58
N GLN A 79 4.48 7.58 1.65
CA GLN A 79 5.90 7.41 1.34
C GLN A 79 6.58 6.50 2.37
N VAL A 80 7.37 5.54 1.90
CA VAL A 80 8.19 4.68 2.76
C VAL A 80 9.34 5.50 3.33
N LEU A 81 9.33 5.76 4.64
CA LEU A 81 10.30 6.66 5.28
C LEU A 81 11.63 5.99 5.67
N GLU A 82 11.64 4.66 5.78
CA GLU A 82 12.76 3.87 6.28
C GLU A 82 12.96 2.59 5.45
N ASN A 83 14.19 2.08 5.42
CA ASN A 83 14.45 0.77 4.83
C ASN A 83 14.04 -0.32 5.81
N HIS A 84 13.65 -1.49 5.30
CA HIS A 84 13.45 -2.66 6.14
C HIS A 84 14.73 -2.96 6.96
N PRO A 85 14.64 -3.24 8.27
CA PRO A 85 15.79 -3.63 9.07
C PRO A 85 16.49 -4.87 8.49
N ASN A 86 17.83 -4.84 8.38
CA ASN A 86 18.60 -5.92 7.77
C ASN A 86 18.15 -6.24 6.32
N SER A 87 17.76 -5.22 5.54
CA SER A 87 17.24 -5.38 4.17
C SER A 87 18.11 -6.27 3.29
N GLU A 88 19.43 -6.12 3.35
CA GLU A 88 20.38 -6.91 2.56
C GLU A 88 20.33 -8.41 2.91
N THR A 89 20.25 -8.75 4.20
CA THR A 89 20.16 -10.13 4.68
C THR A 89 18.90 -10.83 4.17
N TYR A 90 17.80 -10.08 4.03
CA TYR A 90 16.52 -10.59 3.53
C TYR A 90 16.28 -10.29 2.06
N TYR A 91 17.33 -9.95 1.30
CA TYR A 91 17.28 -9.69 -0.15
C TYR A 91 16.27 -8.59 -0.55
N ARG A 92 16.03 -7.61 0.32
CA ARG A 92 15.13 -6.49 0.08
C ARG A 92 15.86 -5.38 -0.68
N HIS A 93 15.20 -4.81 -1.69
CA HIS A 93 15.64 -3.58 -2.32
C HIS A 93 15.58 -2.40 -1.33
N ARG A 94 16.37 -1.36 -1.57
CA ARG A 94 16.34 -0.11 -0.78
C ARG A 94 14.99 0.59 -1.02
N SER A 95 14.19 0.73 0.02
CA SER A 95 12.81 1.24 -0.06
C SER A 95 12.64 2.67 0.48
N LYS A 96 13.59 3.21 1.24
CA LYS A 96 13.47 4.58 1.78
C LYS A 96 13.32 5.61 0.65
N GLY A 97 12.24 6.38 0.71
CA GLY A 97 11.87 7.42 -0.24
C GLY A 97 10.97 6.94 -1.38
N SER A 98 10.60 5.65 -1.40
CA SER A 98 9.76 5.05 -2.44
C SER A 98 8.28 5.03 -2.07
N TRP A 99 7.45 4.58 -3.02
CA TRP A 99 6.05 4.23 -2.82
C TRP A 99 5.80 2.76 -3.17
N THR A 100 4.80 2.19 -2.51
CA THR A 100 4.29 0.85 -2.76
C THR A 100 3.10 0.91 -3.71
N LEU A 101 2.56 -0.24 -4.10
CA LEU A 101 1.30 -0.30 -4.86
C LEU A 101 0.12 0.26 -4.03
N SER A 102 0.10 -0.03 -2.73
CA SER A 102 -1.03 0.18 -1.83
C SER A 102 -0.75 1.27 -0.79
N THR A 103 -0.25 0.89 0.38
CA THR A 103 -0.09 1.74 1.56
C THR A 103 1.35 1.70 2.08
N ALA A 104 1.69 2.62 2.99
CA ALA A 104 3.01 2.62 3.63
C ALA A 104 3.27 1.36 4.46
N ASP A 105 2.25 0.82 5.12
CA ASP A 105 2.33 -0.38 5.96
C ASP A 105 2.80 -1.62 5.19
N ASN A 106 2.44 -1.68 3.90
CA ASN A 106 2.90 -2.74 3.02
C ASN A 106 4.44 -2.74 2.87
N GLY A 107 5.05 -1.55 2.74
CA GLY A 107 6.49 -1.37 2.73
C GLY A 107 7.28 -1.99 1.55
N TRP A 108 6.61 -2.58 0.55
CA TRP A 108 7.29 -3.12 -0.64
C TRP A 108 7.36 -2.07 -1.75
N SER A 109 8.54 -1.47 -1.90
CA SER A 109 8.82 -0.49 -2.94
C SER A 109 8.57 -1.06 -4.33
N VAL A 110 7.87 -0.32 -5.18
CA VAL A 110 7.69 -0.65 -6.60
C VAL A 110 8.17 0.53 -7.45
N SER A 111 8.96 0.24 -8.49
CA SER A 111 9.65 1.27 -9.26
C SER A 111 8.71 2.19 -10.02
N ASP A 112 7.66 1.64 -10.65
CA ASP A 112 6.67 2.41 -11.37
C ASP A 112 5.80 3.21 -10.39
N CYS A 113 5.35 2.62 -9.28
CA CYS A 113 4.58 3.29 -8.24
C CYS A 113 5.33 4.49 -7.67
N THR A 114 6.64 4.33 -7.46
CA THR A 114 7.51 5.43 -7.04
C THR A 114 7.60 6.52 -8.10
N ALA A 115 7.72 6.15 -9.38
CA ALA A 115 7.79 7.12 -10.47
C ALA A 115 6.49 7.91 -10.62
N GLU A 116 5.33 7.23 -10.58
CA GLU A 116 4.02 7.88 -10.77
C GLU A 116 3.59 8.70 -9.55
N ALA A 117 3.94 8.30 -8.33
CA ALA A 117 3.67 9.08 -7.12
C ALA A 117 4.56 10.32 -6.98
N LEU A 118 5.77 10.29 -7.57
CA LEU A 118 6.70 11.41 -7.57
C LEU A 118 6.36 12.47 -8.62
N LYS A 119 5.72 12.06 -9.72
CA LYS A 119 5.39 12.89 -10.88
C LYS A 119 4.24 13.85 -10.63
#